data_AF-A0A0L6JJ64-F1
#
_entry.id   AF-A0A0L6JJ64-F1
#
_cell.length_a   1.000
_cell.length_b   1.000
_cell.length_c   1.000
_cell.angle_alpha   90.00
_cell.angle_beta   90.00
_cell.angle_gamma   90.00
#
_symmetry.space_group_name_H-M   'P 1'
#
loop_
_entity.id
_entity.type
_entity.pdbx_description
1 polymer ?
#
loop_
_entity_poly.entity_id
_entity_poly.type
_entity_poly.pdbx_seq_one_letter_code
_entity_poly.pdbx_strand_id
1 'polypeptide(L)' 'MKGATHVYAIIRIDKFIDDYKNAVTVKEVVLSLEDAEKEVERLNRINSDKDCLYFWQTTRLISNI' A
#
# COMPACT_ATOMS: atom_id res chain seq x y z
N MET A 1 24.84 11.15 -5.96
CA MET A 1 23.96 9.98 -5.80
C MET A 1 22.66 10.27 -6.52
N LYS A 2 22.18 9.39 -7.41
CA LYS A 2 20.88 9.58 -8.05
C LYS A 2 19.81 9.70 -6.96
N GLY A 3 19.01 10.76 -7.04
CA GLY A 3 18.01 11.09 -6.01
C GLY A 3 16.98 9.97 -5.90
N ALA A 4 16.67 9.57 -4.67
CA ALA A 4 15.55 8.67 -4.40
C ALA A 4 14.34 9.52 -4.02
N THR A 5 13.25 9.39 -4.77
CA THR A 5 12.00 10.10 -4.46
C THR A 5 11.19 9.26 -3.47
N HIS A 6 10.79 9.85 -2.34
CA HIS A 6 9.85 9.20 -1.44
C HIS A 6 8.50 9.03 -2.13
N VAL A 7 7.97 7.81 -2.06
CA VAL A 7 6.64 7.45 -2.55
C VAL A 7 5.98 6.56 -1.49
N TYR A 8 4.67 6.37 -1.58
CA TYR A 8 3.89 5.69 -0.55
C TYR A 8 3.14 4.54 -1.19
N ALA A 9 3.52 3.31 -0.83
CA ALA A 9 2.85 2.11 -1.32
C ALA A 9 1.63 1.82 -0.45
N ILE A 10 0.47 1.64 -1.07
CA ILE A 10 -0.75 1.17 -0.40
C ILE A 10 -0.79 -0.34 -0.55
N ILE A 11 -0.87 -1.03 0.58
CA ILE A 11 -0.71 -2.48 0.70
C ILE A 11 -2.00 -3.07 1.27
N ARG A 12 -2.48 -4.16 0.65
CA ARG A 12 -3.56 -5.02 1.15
C ARG A 12 -2.96 -6.24 1.84
N ILE A 13 -3.52 -6.61 3.00
CA ILE A 13 -3.30 -7.91 3.65
C ILE A 13 -4.63 -8.63 3.76
N ASP A 14 -4.69 -9.89 3.32
CA ASP A 14 -5.83 -10.78 3.54
C ASP A 14 -5.65 -11.56 4.86
N LYS A 15 -6.73 -11.66 5.67
CA LYS A 15 -6.69 -12.23 7.03
C LYS A 15 -6.73 -13.77 7.05
N PHE A 16 -7.30 -14.39 6.03
CA PHE A 16 -7.31 -15.85 5.87
C PHE A 16 -6.15 -16.26 4.96
N ILE A 17 -5.13 -16.87 5.56
CA ILE A 17 -3.91 -17.23 4.85
C ILE A 17 -3.59 -18.70 5.11
N ASP A 18 -3.87 -19.55 4.13
CA ASP A 18 -3.24 -20.88 4.02
C ASP A 18 -1.88 -20.80 3.31
N ASP A 19 -1.61 -19.72 2.56
CA ASP A 19 -0.33 -19.44 1.87
C ASP A 19 0.06 -17.95 1.93
N TYR A 20 1.07 -17.65 2.75
CA TYR A 20 1.56 -16.27 3.01
C TYR A 20 2.06 -15.55 1.76
N LYS A 21 2.39 -16.27 0.68
CA LYS A 21 2.95 -15.65 -0.54
C LYS A 21 1.95 -14.79 -1.29
N ASN A 22 0.66 -15.09 -1.17
CA ASN A 22 -0.42 -14.40 -1.89
C ASN A 22 -1.24 -13.47 -1.00
N ALA A 23 -0.90 -13.40 0.29
CA ALA A 23 -1.66 -12.65 1.28
C ALA A 23 -1.39 -11.15 1.27
N VAL A 24 -0.27 -10.71 0.68
CA VAL A 24 0.18 -9.33 0.69
C VAL A 24 0.26 -8.82 -0.75
N THR A 25 -0.48 -7.76 -1.06
CA THR A 25 -0.50 -7.18 -2.40
C THR A 25 -0.27 -5.67 -2.34
N VAL A 26 0.63 -5.14 -3.17
CA VAL A 26 0.72 -3.70 -3.43
C VAL A 26 -0.44 -3.30 -4.34
N LYS A 27 -1.39 -2.52 -3.82
CA LYS A 27 -2.57 -2.04 -4.58
C LYS A 27 -2.16 -0.93 -5.54
N GLU A 28 -1.41 0.05 -5.05
CA GLU A 28 -0.86 1.15 -5.87
C GLU A 28 0.29 1.86 -5.13
N VAL A 29 0.94 2.78 -5.81
CA VAL A 29 1.96 3.68 -5.26
C VAL A 29 1.56 5.12 -5.58
N VAL A 30 1.49 5.97 -4.55
CA VAL A 30 1.17 7.39 -4.66
C VAL A 30 2.36 8.27 -4.28
N LEU A 31 2.36 9.52 -4.71
CA LEU A 31 3.48 10.45 -4.52
C LEU A 31 3.39 11.27 -3.22
N SER A 32 2.21 11.37 -2.60
CA SER A 32 1.99 12.13 -1.37
C SER A 32 1.51 11.25 -0.22
N LEU A 33 1.88 11.62 1.01
CA LEU A 33 1.42 10.95 2.23
C LEU A 33 -0.09 11.15 2.41
N GLU A 34 -0.58 12.35 2.13
CA GLU A 34 -2.00 12.71 2.27
C GLU A 34 -2.90 11.84 1.37
N ASP A 35 -2.47 11.59 0.12
CA ASP A 35 -3.21 10.70 -0.79
C ASP A 35 -3.20 9.26 -0.25
N ALA A 36 -2.09 8.82 0.33
CA ALA A 36 -1.98 7.48 0.91
C ALA A 36 -2.91 7.30 2.12
N GLU A 37 -2.96 8.28 3.02
CA GLU A 37 -3.84 8.27 4.20
C GLU A 37 -5.32 8.28 3.79
N LYS A 38 -5.71 9.20 2.90
CA LYS A 38 -7.09 9.31 2.40
C LYS A 38 -7.55 8.02 1.72
N GLU A 39 -6.68 7.42 0.92
CA GLU A 39 -7.04 6.21 0.17
C GLU A 39 -7.07 4.98 1.07
N VAL A 40 -6.16 4.84 2.04
CA VAL A 40 -6.24 3.78 3.06
C VAL A 40 -7.53 3.89 3.88
N GLU A 41 -7.90 5.09 4.33
CA GLU A 41 -9.16 5.31 5.04
C GLU A 41 -10.36 4.93 4.17
N ARG A 42 -10.40 5.38 2.92
CA ARG A 42 -11.47 5.05 1.96
C ARG A 42 -11.55 3.54 1.73
N LEU A 43 -10.42 2.86 1.50
CA LEU A 43 -10.35 1.43 1.21
C LEU A 43 -10.78 0.59 2.41
N ASN A 44 -10.33 0.93 3.61
CA ASN A 44 -10.77 0.23 4.83
C ASN A 44 -12.26 0.47 5.12
N ARG A 45 -12.79 1.67 4.84
CA ARG A 45 -14.22 1.95 4.99
C ARG A 45 -15.08 1.08 4.07
N ILE A 46 -14.73 0.99 2.78
CA ILE A 46 -15.54 0.24 1.79
C ILE A 46 -15.34 -1.27 1.83
N ASN A 47 -14.29 -1.77 2.50
CA ASN A 47 -14.00 -3.19 2.65
C ASN A 47 -14.08 -3.62 4.13
N SER A 48 -14.80 -2.87 4.96
CA SER A 48 -14.87 -3.10 6.41
C SER A 48 -15.53 -4.44 6.77
N ASP A 49 -16.34 -4.97 5.86
CA ASP A 49 -17.01 -6.26 5.93
C ASP A 49 -16.22 -7.40 5.26
N LYS A 50 -15.01 -7.12 4.76
CA LYS A 50 -14.15 -8.12 4.12
C LYS A 50 -13.02 -8.52 5.04
N ASP A 51 -12.53 -9.72 4.84
CA ASP A 51 -11.39 -10.26 5.58
C ASP A 51 -10.06 -9.75 5.06
N CYS A 52 -9.95 -8.45 4.86
CA CYS A 52 -8.73 -7.78 4.47
C CYS A 52 -8.52 -6.47 5.23
N LEU A 53 -7.30 -5.96 5.17
CA LEU A 53 -6.90 -4.68 5.74
C LEU A 53 -5.99 -3.96 4.75
N TYR A 54 -6.13 -2.64 4.70
CA TYR A 54 -5.25 -1.77 3.94
C TYR A 54 -4.40 -0.91 4.88
N PHE A 55 -3.13 -0.73 4.52
CA PHE A 55 -2.21 0.19 5.18
C PHE A 55 -1.26 0.80 4.14
N TRP A 56 -0.54 1.86 4.49
CA TRP A 56 0.48 2.44 3.64
C TRP A 56 1.88 2.25 4.25
N GLN A 57 2.90 2.23 3.39
CA GLN A 57 4.29 2.18 3.77
C GLN A 57 5.11 3.17 2.92
N THR A 58 5.93 3.99 3.57
CA THR A 58 6.90 4.85 2.87
C THR A 58 7.96 3.98 2.18
N THR A 59 8.17 4.22 0.89
CA THR A 59 9.18 3.56 0.07
C THR A 59 9.86 4.57 -0.86
N ARG A 60 10.74 4.10 -1.75
CA ARG A 60 11.58 4.95 -2.61
C ARG A 60 11.48 4.53 -4.06
N LEU A 61 11.21 5.49 -4.94
CA LEU A 61 11.38 5.30 -6.37
C LEU A 61 12.86 5.51 -6.72
N ILE A 62 13.52 4.44 -7.17
CA ILE A 62 14.91 4.47 -7.64
C ILE A 62 14.88 4.73 -9.14
N SER A 63 15.28 5.92 -9.56
CA SER A 63 15.38 6.27 -10.98
C SER A 63 16.67 5.69 -11.58
N ASN A 64 16.57 4.59 -12.31
CA ASN A 64 17.66 4.06 -13.13
C ASN A 64 17.56 4.62 -14.55
N ILE A 65 17.94 5.90 -14.74
CA ILE A 65 18.22 6.45 -16.08
C ILE A 65 19.62 6.03 -16.52
#